data_AF-A0A1E4C6Q4-F1
#
_entry.id   AF-A0A1E4C6Q4-F1
#
_cell.length_a   1.000
_cell.length_b   1.000
_cell.length_c   1.000
_cell.angle_alpha   90.00
_cell.angle_beta   90.00
_cell.angle_gamma   90.00
#
_symmetry.space_group_name_H-M   'P 1'
#
loop_
_entity.id
_entity.type
_entity.pdbx_description
1 polymer ?
#
loop_
_entity_poly.entity_id
_entity_poly.type
_entity_poly.pdbx_seq_one_letter_code
_entity_poly.pdbx_strand_id
1 'polypeptide(L)'
;MKLLLAILAAVGFVAMPSMGNAQSGVAPADKTAIVSSLEGIIKQAETGSIKDVDPVIAALKGVVEKGKAVVAAVAARDAANRKLLEFVGASVDKMYGEDLESIETNWHKGGAAKAAGLGADFEKVDERSPASAAMTSVIHPVTAILALQAYKKEPQKAHLDQVAKELKEQIERMASL
;
A
#
# COMPACT_ATOMS: atom_id res chain seq x y z
N MET A 1 -12.90 43.88 60.02
CA MET A 1 -13.58 42.61 59.68
C MET A 1 -14.71 42.89 58.69
N LYS A 2 -14.42 42.84 57.39
CA LYS A 2 -15.40 42.75 56.29
C LYS A 2 -14.71 41.97 55.17
N LEU A 3 -15.35 40.91 54.75
CA LEU A 3 -14.83 39.78 53.99
C LEU A 3 -15.68 39.65 52.72
N LEU A 4 -15.03 39.27 51.60
CA LEU A 4 -15.60 38.80 50.31
C LEU A 4 -16.34 39.88 49.47
N LEU A 5 -16.37 39.84 48.12
CA LEU A 5 -16.15 38.74 47.18
C LEU A 5 -15.77 39.35 45.81
N ALA A 6 -14.65 38.93 45.21
CA ALA A 6 -14.35 39.21 43.80
C ALA A 6 -14.72 37.98 42.98
N ILE A 7 -15.67 38.13 42.05
CA ILE A 7 -16.10 37.09 41.11
C ILE A 7 -15.15 37.15 39.91
N LEU A 8 -14.24 36.16 39.83
CA LEU A 8 -13.44 35.92 38.63
C LEU A 8 -14.24 34.98 37.71
N ALA A 9 -14.76 35.51 36.61
CA ALA A 9 -15.37 34.70 35.55
C ALA A 9 -14.26 34.03 34.72
N ALA A 10 -13.94 32.78 35.02
CA ALA A 10 -13.14 31.94 34.16
C ALA A 10 -14.03 31.44 33.01
N VAL A 11 -13.93 32.09 31.85
CA VAL A 11 -14.49 31.56 30.60
C VAL A 11 -13.61 30.38 30.20
N GLY A 12 -14.07 29.18 30.53
CA GLY A 12 -13.46 27.93 30.09
C GLY A 12 -13.60 27.80 28.58
N PHE A 13 -12.52 28.09 27.86
CA PHE A 13 -12.38 27.69 26.47
C PHE A 13 -12.22 26.17 26.45
N VAL A 14 -13.30 25.44 26.18
CA VAL A 14 -13.23 24.01 25.91
C VAL A 14 -12.56 23.87 24.55
N ALA A 15 -11.25 23.58 24.56
CA ALA A 15 -10.56 23.12 23.38
C ALA A 15 -11.26 21.83 22.92
N MET A 16 -12.01 21.92 21.81
CA MET A 16 -12.48 20.71 21.15
C MET A 16 -11.23 19.93 20.72
N PRO A 17 -11.13 18.62 21.01
CA PRO A 17 -10.08 17.81 20.44
C PRO A 17 -10.18 17.96 18.93
N SER A 18 -9.08 18.35 18.29
CA SER A 18 -9.01 18.24 16.83
C SER A 18 -9.38 16.80 16.50
N MET A 19 -10.29 16.62 15.54
CA MET A 19 -10.52 15.32 14.94
C MET A 19 -9.22 14.95 14.23
N GLY A 20 -8.29 14.37 14.98
CA GLY A 20 -7.00 13.94 14.50
C GLY A 20 -7.23 12.97 13.36
N ASN A 21 -6.50 13.19 12.26
CA ASN A 21 -6.33 12.24 11.16
C ASN A 21 -6.45 10.83 11.69
N ALA A 22 -7.44 10.07 11.20
CA ALA A 22 -7.53 8.65 11.45
C ALA A 22 -6.18 8.04 11.06
N GLN A 23 -5.36 7.74 12.06
CA GLN A 23 -4.01 7.24 11.86
C GLN A 23 -4.09 6.01 10.96
N SER A 24 -3.27 6.00 9.93
CA SER A 24 -3.09 4.98 8.92
C SER A 24 -2.94 3.54 9.45
N GLY A 25 -2.77 3.33 10.76
CA GLY A 25 -2.55 2.03 11.41
C GLY A 25 -1.25 1.36 10.96
N VAL A 26 -0.53 1.97 10.02
CA VAL A 26 0.82 1.64 9.63
C VAL A 26 1.73 2.43 10.53
N ALA A 27 2.63 1.76 11.25
CA ALA A 27 3.61 2.48 12.04
C ALA A 27 4.43 3.40 11.11
N PRO A 28 4.65 4.68 11.46
CA PRO A 28 5.43 5.59 10.62
C PRO A 28 6.80 5.02 10.22
N ALA A 29 7.44 4.27 11.11
CA ALA A 29 8.69 3.57 10.84
C ALA A 29 8.58 2.52 9.73
N ASP A 30 7.47 1.76 9.67
CA ASP A 30 7.22 0.77 8.62
C ASP A 30 7.01 1.45 7.27
N LYS A 31 6.25 2.55 7.25
CA LYS A 31 6.06 3.38 6.05
C LYS A 31 7.40 3.88 5.50
N THR A 32 8.23 4.48 6.35
CA THR A 32 9.57 4.96 5.96
C THR A 32 10.46 3.82 5.46
N ALA A 33 10.45 2.67 6.13
CA ALA A 33 11.27 1.53 5.74
C ALA A 33 10.85 0.93 4.39
N ILE A 34 9.54 0.86 4.10
CA ILE A 34 9.03 0.44 2.80
C ILE A 34 9.49 1.43 1.72
N VAL A 35 9.20 2.72 1.88
CA VAL A 35 9.53 3.75 0.88
C VAL A 35 11.03 3.74 0.56
N SER A 36 11.89 3.74 1.58
CA SER A 36 13.34 3.71 1.37
C SER A 36 13.81 2.46 0.62
N SER A 37 13.21 1.30 0.89
CA SER A 37 13.50 0.06 0.16
C SER A 37 13.09 0.18 -1.30
N LEU A 38 11.91 0.75 -1.58
CA LEU A 38 11.40 0.93 -2.93
C LEU A 38 12.24 1.93 -3.74
N GLU A 39 12.62 3.07 -3.17
CA GLU A 39 13.49 4.06 -3.83
C GLU A 39 14.84 3.47 -4.27
N GLY A 40 15.44 2.65 -3.42
CA GLY A 40 16.69 1.95 -3.74
C GLY A 40 16.55 0.99 -4.93
N ILE A 41 15.41 0.30 -5.05
CA ILE A 41 15.14 -0.63 -6.14
C ILE A 41 14.78 0.13 -7.43
N ILE A 42 13.97 1.20 -7.33
CA ILE A 42 13.64 2.08 -8.46
C ILE A 42 14.91 2.61 -9.11
N LYS A 43 15.83 3.18 -8.32
CA LYS A 43 17.10 3.70 -8.84
C LYS A 43 17.91 2.63 -9.55
N GLN A 44 17.95 1.40 -9.02
CA GLN A 44 18.67 0.30 -9.65
C GLN A 44 18.02 -0.11 -10.98
N ALA A 45 16.69 -0.18 -11.04
CA ALA A 45 15.94 -0.50 -12.24
C ALA A 45 16.12 0.56 -13.33
N GLU A 46 15.98 1.85 -12.99
CA GLU A 46 16.15 2.98 -13.92
C GLU A 46 17.55 3.07 -14.53
N THR A 47 18.57 2.71 -13.74
CA THR A 47 19.97 2.71 -14.19
C THR A 47 20.39 1.40 -14.87
N GLY A 48 19.52 0.40 -14.91
CA GLY A 48 19.86 -0.94 -15.43
C GLY A 48 20.94 -1.65 -14.62
N SER A 49 21.12 -1.29 -13.35
CA SER A 49 22.21 -1.80 -12.50
C SER A 49 21.87 -3.09 -11.74
N ILE A 50 20.66 -3.64 -11.92
CA ILE A 50 20.26 -4.93 -11.38
C ILE A 50 20.95 -6.06 -12.17
N LYS A 51 22.08 -6.54 -11.63
CA LYS A 51 22.83 -7.69 -12.21
C LYS A 51 22.38 -9.02 -11.64
N ASP A 52 22.04 -9.04 -10.36
CA ASP A 52 21.48 -10.20 -9.68
C ASP A 52 20.07 -9.86 -9.20
N VAL A 53 19.10 -10.60 -9.74
CA VAL A 53 17.68 -10.36 -9.53
C VAL A 53 17.20 -10.96 -8.20
N ASP A 54 17.83 -12.05 -7.74
CA ASP A 54 17.30 -12.84 -6.62
C ASP A 54 17.30 -12.06 -5.28
N PRO A 55 18.34 -11.29 -4.93
CA PRO A 55 18.32 -10.43 -3.74
C PRO A 55 17.25 -9.33 -3.82
N VAL A 56 17.00 -8.79 -5.01
CA VAL A 56 15.99 -7.74 -5.22
C VAL A 56 14.58 -8.32 -5.04
N ILE A 57 14.33 -9.50 -5.60
CA ILE A 57 13.07 -10.24 -5.37
C ILE A 57 12.89 -10.54 -3.88
N ALA A 58 13.93 -10.99 -3.18
CA ALA A 58 13.85 -11.26 -1.74
C ALA A 58 13.51 -10.00 -0.94
N ALA A 59 14.11 -8.85 -1.28
CA ALA A 59 13.78 -7.57 -0.67
C ALA A 59 12.32 -7.17 -0.92
N LEU A 60 11.82 -7.32 -2.15
CA LEU A 60 10.42 -7.02 -2.48
C LEU A 60 9.44 -7.97 -1.79
N LYS A 61 9.78 -9.24 -1.60
CA LYS A 61 8.96 -10.15 -0.77
C LYS A 61 8.86 -9.65 0.67
N GLY A 62 9.95 -9.13 1.23
CA GLY A 62 9.91 -8.46 2.53
C GLY A 62 9.02 -7.21 2.56
N VAL A 63 8.93 -6.48 1.44
CA VAL A 63 7.97 -5.37 1.29
C VAL A 63 6.53 -5.88 1.23
N VAL A 64 6.26 -6.95 0.48
CA VAL A 64 4.92 -7.57 0.40
C VAL A 64 4.43 -8.04 1.77
N GLU A 65 5.29 -8.65 2.60
CA GLU A 65 4.90 -9.05 3.96
C GLU A 65 4.51 -7.86 4.84
N LYS A 66 5.20 -6.72 4.71
CA LYS A 66 4.77 -5.49 5.38
C LYS A 66 3.47 -4.95 4.78
N GLY A 67 3.30 -5.03 3.46
CA GLY A 67 2.04 -4.69 2.76
C GLY A 67 0.86 -5.50 3.27
N LYS A 68 1.02 -6.81 3.53
CA LYS A 68 -0.02 -7.65 4.15
C LYS A 68 -0.43 -7.13 5.53
N ALA A 69 0.53 -6.66 6.33
CA ALA A 69 0.22 -6.02 7.61
C ALA A 69 -0.53 -4.70 7.43
N VAL A 70 -0.19 -3.89 6.42
CA VAL A 70 -0.95 -2.68 6.05
C VAL A 70 -2.40 -3.02 5.68
N VAL A 71 -2.60 -4.03 4.82
CA VAL A 71 -3.93 -4.51 4.42
C VAL A 71 -4.75 -4.91 5.65
N ALA A 72 -4.18 -5.72 6.55
CA ALA A 72 -4.85 -6.16 7.77
C ALA A 72 -5.21 -4.98 8.69
N ALA A 73 -4.28 -4.04 8.89
CA ALA A 73 -4.50 -2.87 9.74
C ALA A 73 -5.62 -1.95 9.21
N VAL A 74 -5.67 -1.75 7.89
CA VAL A 74 -6.71 -0.93 7.26
C VAL A 74 -8.05 -1.66 7.29
N ALA A 75 -8.09 -2.97 6.99
CA ALA A 75 -9.30 -3.79 7.03
C ALA A 75 -9.96 -3.80 8.42
N ALA A 76 -9.16 -3.78 9.48
CA ALA A 76 -9.66 -3.77 10.85
C ALA A 76 -10.56 -2.53 11.14
N ARG A 77 -10.25 -1.37 10.55
CA ARG A 77 -10.96 -0.11 10.80
C ARG A 77 -11.86 0.38 9.67
N ASP A 78 -11.62 -0.04 8.44
CA ASP A 78 -12.43 0.34 7.29
C ASP A 78 -13.54 -0.69 7.06
N ALA A 79 -14.65 -0.54 7.79
CA ALA A 79 -15.78 -1.46 7.70
C ALA A 79 -16.41 -1.50 6.29
N ALA A 80 -16.30 -0.43 5.51
CA ALA A 80 -16.86 -0.37 4.16
C ALA A 80 -16.06 -1.24 3.18
N ASN A 81 -14.73 -1.23 3.30
CA ASN A 81 -13.83 -1.97 2.40
C ASN A 81 -13.27 -3.27 2.99
N ARG A 82 -13.59 -3.61 4.24
CA ARG A 82 -13.01 -4.74 4.98
C ARG A 82 -13.01 -6.04 4.19
N LYS A 83 -14.17 -6.42 3.64
CA LYS A 83 -14.32 -7.69 2.90
C LYS A 83 -13.41 -7.76 1.67
N LEU A 84 -13.27 -6.65 0.95
CA LEU A 84 -12.38 -6.54 -0.21
C LEU A 84 -10.91 -6.61 0.22
N LEU A 85 -10.54 -5.91 1.30
CA LEU A 85 -9.17 -5.90 1.81
C LEU A 85 -8.75 -7.27 2.34
N GLU A 86 -9.61 -7.96 3.09
CA GLU A 86 -9.38 -9.33 3.55
C GLU A 86 -9.21 -10.29 2.37
N PHE A 87 -10.02 -10.14 1.31
CA PHE A 87 -9.88 -10.92 0.08
C PHE A 87 -8.53 -10.70 -0.60
N VAL A 88 -8.09 -9.44 -0.74
CA VAL A 88 -6.78 -9.11 -1.32
C VAL A 88 -5.65 -9.71 -0.48
N GLY A 89 -5.68 -9.51 0.85
CA GLY A 89 -4.67 -10.05 1.77
C GLY A 89 -4.58 -11.58 1.74
N ALA A 90 -5.73 -12.27 1.66
CA ALA A 90 -5.79 -13.73 1.55
C ALA A 90 -5.35 -14.28 0.19
N SER A 91 -5.22 -13.43 -0.83
CA SER A 91 -4.91 -13.86 -2.20
C SER A 91 -3.50 -13.51 -2.65
N VAL A 92 -2.68 -12.90 -1.80
CA VAL A 92 -1.29 -12.51 -2.14
C VAL A 92 -0.47 -13.68 -2.69
N ASP A 93 -0.59 -14.87 -2.08
CA ASP A 93 0.16 -16.04 -2.55
C ASP A 93 -0.24 -16.48 -3.96
N LYS A 94 -1.50 -16.24 -4.36
CA LYS A 94 -1.98 -16.55 -5.71
C LYS A 94 -1.40 -15.59 -6.75
N MET A 95 -1.21 -14.32 -6.38
CA MET A 95 -0.65 -13.30 -7.28
C MET A 95 0.75 -13.69 -7.79
N TYR A 96 1.56 -14.37 -6.97
CA TYR A 96 2.89 -14.84 -7.38
C TYR A 96 2.87 -15.90 -8.50
N GLY A 97 1.73 -16.55 -8.72
CA GLY A 97 1.54 -17.55 -9.76
C GLY A 97 1.10 -16.97 -11.11
N GLU A 98 0.87 -15.67 -11.20
CA GLU A 98 0.36 -15.00 -12.40
C GLU A 98 1.48 -14.53 -13.32
N ASP A 99 1.16 -14.34 -14.60
CA ASP A 99 2.00 -13.58 -15.52
C ASP A 99 1.66 -12.08 -15.46
N LEU A 100 2.46 -11.27 -16.17
CA LEU A 100 2.29 -9.81 -16.18
C LEU A 100 0.94 -9.35 -16.76
N GLU A 101 0.37 -10.07 -17.71
CA GLU A 101 -0.93 -9.69 -18.27
C GLU A 101 -2.09 -10.04 -17.32
N SER A 102 -1.99 -11.21 -16.69
CA SER A 102 -2.96 -11.71 -15.73
C SER A 102 -2.99 -10.83 -14.48
N ILE A 103 -1.83 -10.45 -13.91
CA ILE A 103 -1.79 -9.62 -12.70
C ILE A 103 -2.44 -8.24 -12.94
N GLU A 104 -2.20 -7.65 -14.11
CA GLU A 104 -2.81 -6.39 -14.54
C GLU A 104 -4.34 -6.51 -14.66
N THR A 105 -4.81 -7.61 -15.23
CA THR A 105 -6.25 -7.82 -15.44
C THR A 105 -6.98 -8.19 -14.15
N ASN A 106 -6.40 -9.07 -13.37
CA ASN A 106 -7.02 -9.65 -12.19
C ASN A 106 -6.95 -8.71 -10.99
N TRP A 107 -5.82 -8.04 -10.76
CA TRP A 107 -5.60 -7.29 -9.52
C TRP A 107 -5.63 -5.79 -9.73
N HIS A 108 -4.96 -5.26 -10.76
CA HIS A 108 -5.01 -3.83 -11.07
C HIS A 108 -6.36 -3.38 -11.62
N LYS A 109 -7.00 -4.21 -12.46
CA LYS A 109 -8.33 -3.91 -13.06
C LYS A 109 -9.51 -4.59 -12.36
N GLY A 110 -9.26 -5.25 -11.23
CA GLY A 110 -10.30 -5.85 -10.38
C GLY A 110 -10.96 -7.12 -10.91
N GLY A 111 -10.38 -7.82 -11.89
CA GLY A 111 -10.89 -9.09 -12.41
C GLY A 111 -11.09 -10.16 -11.32
N ALA A 112 -10.13 -10.30 -10.40
CA ALA A 112 -10.21 -11.24 -9.27
C ALA A 112 -11.33 -10.87 -8.29
N ALA A 113 -11.52 -9.57 -8.01
CA ALA A 113 -12.61 -9.10 -7.16
C ALA A 113 -13.97 -9.38 -7.82
N LYS A 114 -14.10 -9.16 -9.13
CA LYS A 114 -15.31 -9.50 -9.90
C LYS A 114 -15.63 -10.99 -9.82
N ALA A 115 -14.64 -11.85 -10.04
CA ALA A 115 -14.80 -13.30 -9.93
C ALA A 115 -15.21 -13.77 -8.52
N ALA A 116 -14.80 -13.03 -7.47
CA ALA A 116 -15.16 -13.28 -6.09
C ALA A 116 -16.52 -12.67 -5.66
N GLY A 117 -17.27 -12.03 -6.58
CA GLY A 117 -18.51 -11.34 -6.25
C GLY A 117 -18.32 -10.02 -5.48
N LEU A 118 -17.12 -9.44 -5.54
CA LEU A 118 -16.70 -8.19 -4.91
C LEU A 118 -16.47 -7.06 -5.93
N GLY A 119 -16.89 -7.24 -7.18
CA GLY A 119 -16.65 -6.27 -8.25
C GLY A 119 -17.21 -4.88 -7.94
N ALA A 120 -18.43 -4.82 -7.40
CA ALA A 120 -19.05 -3.56 -7.01
C ALA A 120 -18.39 -2.91 -5.78
N ASP A 121 -17.74 -3.70 -4.92
CA ASP A 121 -16.95 -3.18 -3.81
C ASP A 121 -15.66 -2.55 -4.34
N PHE A 122 -14.97 -3.23 -5.27
CA PHE A 122 -13.77 -2.71 -5.93
C PHE A 122 -14.03 -1.39 -6.67
N GLU A 123 -15.10 -1.31 -7.46
CA GLU A 123 -15.44 -0.12 -8.25
C GLU A 123 -15.82 1.11 -7.41
N LYS A 124 -16.12 0.94 -6.12
CA LYS A 124 -16.43 2.03 -5.19
C LYS A 124 -15.22 2.52 -4.40
N VAL A 125 -14.09 1.81 -4.47
CA VAL A 125 -12.87 2.24 -3.80
C VAL A 125 -12.37 3.51 -4.48
N ASP A 126 -12.34 4.62 -3.75
CA ASP A 126 -11.64 5.82 -4.21
C ASP A 126 -10.15 5.49 -4.37
N GLU A 127 -9.60 5.72 -5.55
CA GLU A 127 -8.20 5.43 -5.89
C GLU A 127 -7.20 6.11 -4.94
N ARG A 128 -7.58 7.23 -4.30
CA ARG A 128 -6.75 7.95 -3.33
C ARG A 128 -7.06 7.60 -1.87
N SER A 129 -7.95 6.64 -1.62
CA SER A 129 -8.32 6.22 -0.27
C SER A 129 -7.23 5.37 0.40
N PRO A 130 -7.25 5.27 1.75
CA PRO A 130 -6.43 4.31 2.48
C PRO A 130 -6.67 2.85 2.05
N ALA A 131 -7.89 2.50 1.63
CA ALA A 131 -8.21 1.15 1.14
C ALA A 131 -7.48 0.84 -0.17
N SER A 132 -7.53 1.77 -1.14
CA SER A 132 -6.75 1.66 -2.39
C SER A 132 -5.26 1.52 -2.10
N ALA A 133 -4.72 2.39 -1.23
CA ALA A 133 -3.31 2.35 -0.85
C ALA A 133 -2.91 1.05 -0.14
N ALA A 134 -3.81 0.47 0.66
CA ALA A 134 -3.59 -0.81 1.32
C ALA A 134 -3.57 -1.96 0.30
N MET A 135 -4.54 -2.03 -0.61
CA MET A 135 -4.56 -3.05 -1.66
C MET A 135 -3.30 -3.01 -2.53
N THR A 136 -2.94 -1.81 -2.99
CA THR A 136 -1.80 -1.60 -3.87
C THR A 136 -0.45 -1.88 -3.20
N SER A 137 -0.39 -1.81 -1.86
CA SER A 137 0.81 -2.17 -1.07
C SER A 137 1.28 -3.61 -1.19
N VAL A 138 0.44 -4.50 -1.72
CA VAL A 138 0.83 -5.86 -2.11
C VAL A 138 0.85 -6.04 -3.63
N ILE A 139 -0.08 -5.42 -4.36
CA ILE A 139 -0.22 -5.61 -5.81
C ILE A 139 1.01 -5.08 -6.55
N HIS A 140 1.40 -3.81 -6.38
CA HIS A 140 2.53 -3.25 -7.12
C HIS A 140 3.87 -3.95 -6.81
N PRO A 141 4.22 -4.26 -5.54
CA PRO A 141 5.44 -5.02 -5.28
C PRO A 141 5.41 -6.44 -5.85
N VAL A 142 4.25 -7.12 -5.89
CA VAL A 142 4.14 -8.42 -6.56
C VAL A 142 4.31 -8.27 -8.08
N THR A 143 3.68 -7.29 -8.72
CA THR A 143 3.86 -7.01 -10.15
C THR A 143 5.33 -6.72 -10.48
N ALA A 144 6.03 -5.96 -9.64
CA ALA A 144 7.47 -5.73 -9.78
C ALA A 144 8.29 -7.03 -9.64
N ILE A 145 7.93 -7.94 -8.74
CA ILE A 145 8.56 -9.27 -8.64
C ILE A 145 8.35 -10.07 -9.92
N LEU A 146 7.13 -10.09 -10.48
CA LEU A 146 6.83 -10.79 -11.73
C LEU A 146 7.63 -10.19 -12.91
N ALA A 147 7.77 -8.87 -12.96
CA ALA A 147 8.58 -8.18 -13.96
C ALA A 147 10.08 -8.52 -13.83
N LEU A 148 10.60 -8.61 -12.60
CA LEU A 148 11.97 -9.07 -12.34
C LEU A 148 12.17 -10.54 -12.74
N GLN A 149 11.20 -11.41 -12.49
CA GLN A 149 11.25 -12.80 -12.96
C GLN A 149 11.23 -12.89 -14.49
N ALA A 150 10.47 -12.03 -15.17
CA ALA A 150 10.49 -11.92 -16.62
C ALA A 150 11.86 -11.41 -17.10
N TYR A 151 12.42 -10.37 -16.47
CA TYR A 151 13.76 -9.85 -16.75
C TYR A 151 14.86 -10.92 -16.61
N LYS A 152 14.78 -11.77 -15.56
CA LYS A 152 15.72 -12.86 -15.33
C LYS A 152 15.71 -13.89 -16.48
N LYS A 153 14.55 -14.12 -17.09
CA LYS A 153 14.40 -15.05 -18.25
C LYS A 153 14.80 -14.36 -19.56
N GLU A 154 14.40 -13.11 -19.72
CA GLU A 154 14.61 -12.31 -20.91
C GLU A 154 14.96 -10.86 -20.52
N PRO A 155 16.26 -10.48 -20.57
CA PRO A 155 16.74 -9.25 -19.99
C PRO A 155 16.46 -8.03 -20.88
N GLN A 156 15.18 -7.68 -21.00
CA GLN A 156 14.71 -6.49 -21.71
C GLN A 156 14.60 -5.30 -20.77
N LYS A 157 15.01 -4.11 -21.23
CA LYS A 157 14.86 -2.85 -20.49
C LYS A 157 13.41 -2.59 -20.08
N ALA A 158 12.44 -2.98 -20.91
CA ALA A 158 11.01 -2.82 -20.64
C ALA A 158 10.57 -3.48 -19.32
N HIS A 159 11.17 -4.60 -18.93
CA HIS A 159 10.88 -5.24 -17.64
C HIS A 159 11.36 -4.39 -16.45
N LEU A 160 12.54 -3.77 -16.56
CA LEU A 160 13.04 -2.86 -15.52
C LEU A 160 12.25 -1.55 -15.47
N ASP A 161 11.78 -1.06 -16.62
CA ASP A 161 10.90 0.11 -16.69
C ASP A 161 9.56 -0.18 -15.98
N GLN A 162 9.00 -1.39 -16.17
CA GLN A 162 7.81 -1.85 -15.45
C GLN A 162 8.07 -1.93 -13.93
N VAL A 163 9.22 -2.48 -13.49
CA VAL A 163 9.60 -2.48 -12.06
C VAL A 163 9.60 -1.06 -11.50
N ALA A 164 10.27 -0.12 -12.17
CA ALA A 164 10.35 1.26 -11.69
C ALA A 164 8.95 1.92 -11.64
N LYS A 165 8.11 1.70 -12.66
CA LYS A 165 6.74 2.23 -12.72
C LYS A 165 5.90 1.75 -11.55
N GLU A 166 5.79 0.44 -11.36
CA GLU A 166 4.96 -0.16 -10.30
C GLU A 166 5.38 0.35 -8.91
N LEU A 167 6.69 0.41 -8.64
CA LEU A 167 7.18 0.84 -7.33
C LEU A 167 7.02 2.35 -7.10
N LYS A 168 7.07 3.18 -8.14
CA LYS A 168 6.74 4.62 -8.04
C LYS A 168 5.28 4.84 -7.72
N GLU A 169 4.38 4.16 -8.43
CA GLU A 169 2.95 4.20 -8.15
C GLU A 169 2.70 3.79 -6.69
N GLN A 170 3.37 2.74 -6.20
CA GLN A 170 3.25 2.36 -4.80
C GLN A 170 3.69 3.46 -3.82
N ILE A 171 4.83 4.12 -4.05
CA ILE A 171 5.28 5.23 -3.19
C ILE A 171 4.23 6.35 -3.18
N GLU A 172 3.67 6.69 -4.33
CA GLU A 172 2.60 7.70 -4.44
C GLU A 172 1.35 7.28 -3.64
N ARG A 173 0.92 6.03 -3.75
CA ARG A 173 -0.24 5.51 -2.99
C ARG A 173 0.00 5.51 -1.50
N MET A 174 1.22 5.25 -1.04
CA MET A 174 1.55 5.29 0.39
C MET A 174 1.34 6.68 1.02
N ALA A 175 1.28 7.77 0.25
CA ALA A 175 0.93 9.08 0.79
C ALA A 175 -0.48 9.11 1.42
N SER A 176 -1.39 8.27 0.94
CA SER A 176 -2.77 8.12 1.43
C SER A 176 -2.93 7.19 2.64
N LEU A 177 -1.84 6.54 3.07
CA LEU A 177 -1.76 5.84 4.35
C LEU A 177 -1.36 6.86 5.41
#